data_AF-A0A3B0RS60-F1
#
_entry.id   AF-A0A3B0RS60-F1
#
_cell.length_a   1.000
_cell.length_b   1.000
_cell.length_c   1.000
_cell.angle_alpha   90.00
_cell.angle_beta   90.00
_cell.angle_gamma   90.00
#
_symmetry.space_group_name_H-M   'P 1'
#
loop_
_entity.id
_entity.type
_entity.pdbx_description
1 polymer ?
#
loop_
_entity_poly.entity_id
_entity_poly.type
_entity_poly.pdbx_seq_one_letter_code
_entity_poly.pdbx_strand_id
1 'polypeptide(L)'
;NSDVMIGHDTGCITTLDKNQWIGQAEGKNYDLPVIADVQFAALVCGAHPYKIVQSHWHASSTEKLFEKLGIDWQAKKVEFEQYLKQVEAGNQENLYDPRRRITGGPGFQKQEQIT
;
A
#
# COMPACT_ATOMS: atom_id res chain seq x y z
N ASN A 1 -1.84 17.62 18.54
CA ASN A 1 -0.96 16.85 17.65
C ASN A 1 -1.78 15.87 16.86
N SER A 2 -1.55 15.79 15.56
CA SER A 2 -2.16 14.80 14.68
C SER A 2 -1.32 13.53 14.66
N ASP A 3 -1.97 12.38 14.59
CA ASP A 3 -1.31 11.06 14.56
C ASP A 3 -1.04 10.56 13.14
N VAL A 4 -1.72 11.13 12.16
CA VAL A 4 -1.65 10.78 10.74
C VAL A 4 -2.05 12.00 9.91
N MET A 5 -1.45 12.14 8.74
CA MET A 5 -1.92 13.01 7.68
C MET A 5 -2.67 12.17 6.64
N ILE A 6 -3.94 12.50 6.41
CA ILE A 6 -4.79 11.85 5.43
C ILE A 6 -5.01 12.83 4.27
N GLY A 7 -4.77 12.35 3.05
CA GLY A 7 -5.00 13.13 1.83
C GLY A 7 -5.83 12.35 0.81
N HIS A 8 -6.56 13.08 -0.02
CA HIS A 8 -7.31 12.53 -1.16
C HIS A 8 -6.45 12.54 -2.43
N ASP A 9 -5.60 13.57 -2.59
CA ASP A 9 -4.86 13.81 -3.83
C ASP A 9 -3.52 13.09 -3.83
N THR A 10 -3.24 12.34 -4.89
CA THR A 10 -1.99 11.60 -5.06
C THR A 10 -0.77 12.51 -5.04
N GLY A 11 -0.88 13.73 -5.56
CA GLY A 11 0.17 14.74 -5.50
C GLY A 11 0.47 15.13 -4.06
N CYS A 12 -0.56 15.49 -3.28
CA CYS A 12 -0.40 15.81 -1.86
C CYS A 12 0.24 14.67 -1.06
N ILE A 13 -0.23 13.43 -1.24
CA ILE A 13 0.33 12.25 -0.56
C ILE A 13 1.80 12.08 -0.90
N THR A 14 2.14 12.09 -2.19
CA THR A 14 3.51 11.89 -2.65
C THR A 14 4.43 13.00 -2.14
N THR A 15 4.00 14.26 -2.25
CA THR A 15 4.80 15.41 -1.80
C THR A 15 5.03 15.35 -0.30
N LEU A 16 4.00 15.11 0.52
CA LEU A 16 4.13 15.12 1.97
C LEU A 16 4.83 13.88 2.53
N ASP A 17 4.60 12.70 1.95
CA ASP A 17 5.31 11.48 2.33
C ASP A 17 6.80 11.61 2.02
N LYS A 18 7.14 11.96 0.76
CA LYS A 18 8.54 12.02 0.34
C LYS A 18 9.27 13.18 0.99
N ASN A 19 8.71 14.38 1.08
CA ASN A 19 9.45 15.53 1.62
C ASN A 19 9.89 15.38 3.09
N GLN A 20 9.44 14.38 3.83
CA GLN A 20 9.98 14.11 5.17
C GLN A 20 11.47 13.77 5.16
N TRP A 21 12.02 13.25 4.05
CA TRP A 21 13.48 13.08 3.91
C TRP A 21 14.24 14.41 3.95
N ILE A 22 13.62 15.51 3.50
CA ILE A 22 14.22 16.85 3.54
C ILE A 22 14.37 17.30 5.00
N GLY A 23 13.33 17.09 5.81
CA GLY A 23 13.41 17.34 7.25
C GLY A 23 14.53 16.53 7.90
N GLN A 24 14.61 15.23 7.58
CA GLN A 24 15.66 14.35 8.09
C GLN A 24 17.07 14.83 7.70
N ALA A 25 17.25 15.31 6.46
CA ALA A 25 18.53 15.86 5.99
C ALA A 25 18.96 17.13 6.76
N GLU A 26 18.00 17.88 7.30
CA GLU A 26 18.25 19.02 8.19
C GLU A 26 18.27 18.65 9.69
N GLY A 27 18.27 17.35 10.03
CA GLY A 27 18.24 16.88 11.41
C GLY A 27 16.89 17.05 12.12
N LYS A 28 15.82 17.33 11.37
CA LYS A 28 14.45 17.49 11.88
C LYS A 28 13.65 16.21 11.60
N ASN A 29 13.38 15.44 12.65
CA ASN A 29 12.60 14.21 12.52
C ASN A 29 11.10 14.48 12.76
N TYR A 30 10.33 14.70 11.69
CA TYR A 30 8.89 14.93 11.78
C TYR A 30 8.08 13.63 11.91
N ASP A 31 8.57 12.53 11.31
CA ASP A 31 8.02 11.17 11.33
C ASP A 31 6.50 11.09 11.55
N LEU A 32 5.75 11.68 10.61
CA LEU A 32 4.28 11.69 10.60
C LEU A 32 3.80 10.72 9.51
N PRO A 33 3.01 9.68 9.84
CA PRO A 33 2.44 8.80 8.81
C PRO A 33 1.60 9.61 7.80
N VAL A 34 1.87 9.45 6.51
CA VAL A 34 1.09 10.04 5.42
C VAL A 34 0.39 8.91 4.66
N ILE A 35 -0.93 9.00 4.48
CA ILE A 35 -1.70 7.93 3.84
C ILE A 35 -2.89 8.48 3.05
N ALA A 36 -3.23 7.84 1.93
CA ALA A 36 -4.43 8.22 1.20
C ALA A 36 -5.71 7.88 2.00
N ASP A 37 -6.77 8.65 1.83
CA ASP A 37 -8.08 8.39 2.45
C ASP A 37 -8.61 6.98 2.13
N VAL A 38 -8.49 6.53 0.89
CA VAL A 38 -8.87 5.18 0.45
C VAL A 38 -8.01 4.09 1.09
N GLN A 39 -6.72 4.35 1.30
CA GLN A 39 -5.82 3.43 1.98
C GLN A 39 -6.18 3.32 3.47
N PHE A 40 -6.47 4.46 4.12
CA PHE A 40 -6.92 4.49 5.51
C PHE A 40 -8.26 3.77 5.68
N ALA A 41 -9.24 4.05 4.81
CA ALA A 41 -10.53 3.37 4.78
C ALA A 41 -10.36 1.84 4.63
N ALA A 42 -9.48 1.40 3.72
CA ALA A 42 -9.19 -0.02 3.55
C ALA A 42 -8.62 -0.65 4.84
N LEU A 43 -7.66 0.02 5.51
CA LEU A 43 -7.08 -0.47 6.77
C LEU A 43 -8.16 -0.66 7.85
N VAL A 44 -9.03 0.33 8.06
CA VAL A 44 -10.08 0.24 9.09
C VAL A 44 -11.17 -0.77 8.73
N CYS A 45 -11.31 -1.13 7.45
CA CYS A 45 -12.13 -2.25 6.98
C CYS A 45 -11.43 -3.62 7.06
N GLY A 46 -10.21 -3.69 7.62
CA GLY A 46 -9.48 -4.95 7.81
C GLY A 46 -8.60 -5.38 6.65
N ALA A 47 -8.33 -4.48 5.69
CA ALA A 47 -7.39 -4.78 4.61
C ALA A 47 -5.97 -5.00 5.14
N HIS A 48 -5.24 -5.92 4.51
CA HIS A 48 -3.88 -6.22 4.91
C HIS A 48 -2.92 -5.03 4.62
N PRO A 49 -2.13 -4.56 5.61
CA PRO A 49 -1.33 -3.32 5.48
C PRO A 49 -0.28 -3.39 4.36
N TYR A 50 0.40 -4.54 4.23
CA TYR A 50 1.45 -4.71 3.20
C TYR A 50 0.95 -5.26 1.87
N LYS A 51 0.07 -6.27 1.86
CA LYS A 51 -0.42 -6.91 0.64
C LYS A 51 -1.39 -6.05 -0.16
N ILE A 52 -2.32 -5.35 0.51
CA ILE A 52 -3.38 -4.56 -0.13
C ILE A 52 -3.05 -3.06 -0.09
N VAL A 53 -2.77 -2.54 1.10
CA VAL A 53 -2.54 -1.09 1.29
C VAL A 53 -1.13 -0.68 0.85
N GLN A 54 -0.21 -1.64 0.73
CA GLN A 54 1.14 -1.44 0.23
C GLN A 54 1.94 -0.40 1.04
N SER A 55 1.76 -0.40 2.37
CA SER A 55 2.30 0.65 3.24
C SER A 55 3.83 0.76 3.26
N HIS A 56 4.54 -0.31 2.90
CA HIS A 56 6.01 -0.37 2.82
C HIS A 56 6.63 0.51 1.72
N TRP A 57 5.82 1.08 0.82
CA TRP A 57 6.28 2.05 -0.19
C TRP A 57 6.30 3.50 0.29
N HIS A 58 5.69 3.78 1.45
CA HIS A 58 5.77 5.09 2.08
C HIS A 58 7.17 5.33 2.63
N ALA A 59 7.62 6.59 2.56
CA ALA A 59 8.86 7.03 3.17
C ALA A 59 8.68 7.32 4.67
N SER A 60 7.48 7.74 5.06
CA SER A 60 7.07 7.91 6.46
C SER A 60 6.81 6.56 7.14
N SER A 61 7.17 6.45 8.43
CA SER A 61 6.87 5.26 9.22
C SER A 61 5.36 5.17 9.43
N THR A 62 4.78 4.01 9.11
CA THR A 62 3.32 3.75 9.30
C THR A 62 3.06 2.82 10.49
N GLU A 63 4.11 2.25 11.08
CA GLU A 63 4.05 1.28 12.18
C GLU A 63 3.35 1.86 13.41
N LYS A 64 3.65 3.11 13.78
CA LYS A 64 2.96 3.80 14.90
C LYS A 64 1.46 3.95 14.67
N LEU A 65 1.04 4.15 13.42
CA LEU A 65 -0.38 4.20 13.07
C LEU A 65 -1.01 2.80 13.22
N PHE A 66 -0.31 1.75 12.78
CA PHE A 66 -0.80 0.37 12.92
C PHE A 66 -0.98 -0.04 14.38
N GLU A 67 -0.04 0.31 15.25
CA GLU A 67 -0.15 0.08 16.69
C GLU A 67 -1.40 0.75 17.28
N LYS A 68 -1.68 2.00 16.88
CA LYS A 68 -2.88 2.74 17.31
C LYS A 68 -4.19 2.14 16.77
N LEU A 69 -4.15 1.54 15.59
CA LEU A 69 -5.28 0.83 14.99
C LEU A 69 -5.43 -0.60 15.51
N GLY A 70 -4.54 -1.08 16.40
CA GLY A 70 -4.57 -2.44 16.93
C GLY A 70 -4.16 -3.51 15.91
N ILE A 71 -3.39 -3.12 14.89
CA ILE A 71 -2.90 -4.01 13.84
C ILE A 71 -1.53 -4.56 14.28
N ASP A 72 -1.43 -5.89 14.42
CA ASP A 72 -0.14 -6.58 14.59
C ASP A 72 0.64 -6.55 13.28
N TRP A 73 1.34 -5.44 13.05
CA TRP A 73 2.07 -5.21 11.82
C TRP A 73 3.29 -6.15 11.69
N GLN A 74 3.88 -6.61 12.78
CA GLN A 74 4.99 -7.56 12.73
C GLN A 74 4.51 -8.92 12.18
N ALA A 75 3.40 -9.45 12.70
CA ALA A 75 2.79 -10.67 12.17
C ALA A 75 2.38 -10.49 10.71
N LYS A 76 1.74 -9.35 10.38
CA LYS A 76 1.34 -9.05 8.98
C LYS A 76 2.53 -8.90 8.04
N LYS A 77 3.68 -8.43 8.51
CA LYS A 77 4.90 -8.35 7.72
C LYS A 77 5.45 -9.75 7.42
N VAL A 78 5.46 -10.64 8.41
CA VAL A 78 5.85 -12.04 8.22
C VAL A 78 4.92 -12.74 7.22
N GLU A 79 3.60 -12.56 7.35
CA GLU A 79 2.61 -13.07 6.39
C GLU A 79 2.89 -12.55 4.97
N PHE A 80 3.22 -11.26 4.83
CA PHE A 80 3.55 -10.66 3.55
C PHE A 80 4.85 -11.23 2.94
N GLU A 81 5.91 -11.38 3.72
CA GLU A 81 7.17 -11.97 3.25
C GLU A 81 6.99 -13.43 2.82
N GLN A 82 6.12 -14.19 3.50
CA GLN A 82 5.72 -15.52 3.05
C GLN A 82 4.93 -15.48 1.74
N TYR A 83 4.02 -14.52 1.59
CA TYR A 83 3.29 -14.30 0.35
C TYR A 83 4.23 -13.95 -0.81
N LEU A 84 5.28 -13.15 -0.59
CA LEU A 84 6.26 -12.85 -1.65
C LEU A 84 6.94 -14.10 -2.22
N LYS A 85 7.18 -15.14 -1.40
CA LYS A 85 7.69 -16.44 -1.89
C LYS A 85 6.70 -17.14 -2.80
N GLN A 86 5.40 -16.99 -2.56
CA GLN A 86 4.36 -17.51 -3.45
C GLN A 86 4.34 -16.74 -4.77
N VAL A 87 4.48 -15.42 -4.72
CA VAL A 87 4.58 -14.58 -5.92
C VAL A 87 5.80 -14.97 -6.76
N GLU A 88 6.95 -15.15 -6.13
CA GLU A 88 8.19 -15.61 -6.80
C GLU A 88 8.00 -16.98 -7.48
N ALA A 89 7.26 -17.90 -6.83
CA ALA A 89 6.90 -19.19 -7.40
C ALA A 89 5.79 -19.13 -8.48
N GLY A 90 5.25 -17.95 -8.79
CA GLY A 90 4.19 -17.76 -9.79
C GLY A 90 2.76 -17.96 -9.26
N ASN A 91 2.58 -18.18 -7.96
CA ASN A 91 1.30 -18.42 -7.29
C ASN A 91 0.66 -17.13 -6.75
N GLN A 92 0.83 -16.02 -7.46
CA GLN A 92 0.28 -14.72 -7.07
C GLN A 92 -1.25 -14.69 -7.18
N GLU A 93 -1.89 -14.02 -6.23
CA GLU A 93 -3.32 -13.77 -6.29
C GLU A 93 -3.59 -12.61 -7.26
N ASN A 94 -4.40 -12.85 -8.30
CA ASN A 94 -4.79 -11.83 -9.27
C ASN A 94 -6.25 -11.46 -9.05
N LEU A 95 -6.56 -10.16 -9.06
CA LEU A 95 -7.94 -9.67 -8.96
C LEU A 95 -8.80 -10.06 -10.18
N TYR A 96 -8.16 -10.25 -11.33
CA TYR A 96 -8.81 -10.60 -12.59
C TYR A 96 -8.07 -11.75 -13.26
N ASP A 97 -8.77 -12.49 -14.12
CA ASP A 97 -8.15 -13.49 -15.00
C ASP A 97 -7.08 -12.81 -15.87
N PRO A 98 -5.79 -13.19 -15.75
CA PRO A 98 -4.72 -12.63 -16.56
C PRO A 98 -4.93 -12.78 -18.07
N ARG A 99 -5.75 -13.75 -18.50
CA ARG A 99 -6.11 -13.95 -19.91
C ARG A 99 -7.03 -12.84 -20.43
N ARG A 100 -7.74 -12.15 -19.55
CA ARG A 100 -8.68 -11.06 -19.87
C ARG A 100 -8.08 -9.66 -19.72
N ARG A 101 -6.75 -9.54 -19.69
CA ARG A 101 -6.04 -8.25 -19.72
C ARG A 101 -6.47 -7.43 -20.94
N ILE A 102 -6.36 -6.11 -20.88
CA ILE A 102 -6.78 -5.22 -21.99
C ILE A 102 -5.79 -5.27 -23.16
N THR A 103 -4.49 -5.47 -22.88
CA THR A 103 -3.39 -5.19 -23.82
C THR A 103 -2.69 -6.43 -24.40
N GLY A 104 -3.08 -7.65 -24.00
CA GLY A 104 -2.47 -8.90 -24.49
C GLY A 104 -1.92 -9.82 -23.37
N GLY A 105 -1.29 -10.93 -23.77
CA GLY A 105 -0.62 -11.88 -22.87
C GLY A 105 -0.76 -13.35 -23.30
N PRO A 106 -0.01 -14.28 -22.70
CA PRO A 106 -0.19 -15.71 -22.95
C PRO A 106 -1.63 -16.15 -22.70
N GLY A 107 -2.28 -16.70 -23.72
CA GLY A 107 -3.68 -17.11 -23.65
C GLY A 107 -4.69 -15.96 -23.61
N PHE A 108 -4.34 -14.77 -24.13
CA PHE A 108 -5.22 -13.61 -24.19
C PHE A 108 -6.58 -13.92 -24.83
N GLN A 109 -7.63 -13.47 -24.17
CA GLN A 109 -9.01 -13.50 -24.62
C GLN A 109 -9.54 -12.07 -24.62
N LYS A 110 -9.91 -11.59 -25.81
CA LYS A 110 -10.48 -10.25 -25.98
C LYS A 110 -11.77 -10.15 -25.16
N GLN A 111 -11.88 -9.11 -24.33
CA GLN A 111 -13.13 -8.84 -23.61
C GLN A 111 -14.25 -8.54 -24.60
N GLU A 112 -15.43 -9.10 -24.35
CA GLU A 112 -16.64 -8.76 -25.11
C GLU A 112 -16.94 -7.27 -24.91
N GLN A 113 -17.20 -6.56 -26.02
CA GLN A 113 -17.67 -5.18 -25.93
C GLN A 113 -19.10 -5.21 -25.41
N ILE A 114 -19.31 -4.63 -24.23
CA ILE A 114 -20.65 -4.33 -23.74
C ILE A 114 -21.13 -3.13 -24.56
N THR A 115 -21.94 -3.42 -25.59
CA THR A 115 -22.69 -2.42 -26.38
C THR A 115 -23.97 -2.00 -25.67
#